data_AF-A0A822C255-F1
#
_entry.id   AF-A0A822C255-F1
#
_cell.length_a   1.000
_cell.length_b   1.000
_cell.length_c   1.000
_cell.angle_alpha   90.00
_cell.angle_beta   90.00
_cell.angle_gamma   90.00
#
_symmetry.space_group_name_H-M   'P 1'
#
loop_
_entity.id
_entity.type
_entity.pdbx_description
1 polymer ?
#
loop_
_entity_poly.entity_id
_entity_poly.type
_entity_poly.pdbx_seq_one_letter_code
_entity_poly.pdbx_strand_id
1 'polypeptide(L)'
;MLIWLSVPPHPLYQGGLDKDCHLFDIWKERLNNLIPLDYYWIKHQNRDQYWRHGSICEDYSKISCPVLLIGGFADLYNSAIFRLINQLECPKRAILGPWGHQWPDDAYPGPQIGFLQELVQWLDYYIKGIDNGYGNKQILSVFQLHPNIDELHSIVKDRKGKWIHFNSLPSYPYEHFQRNDHLINKNQQIDTKQIKYYLSFQRLTTEFNLNDLNPKKISFLSPQETSLSSGNLLGWGNINSPDHPIDQREDDGRSLCFESLPLNHDYELFGFPTVKLNLSSNSQNGLIYVRLCMIEEKSSSSILISRGILNLTHYKSHEHPQPLNIDEIYKYVFFEIVL
;
A
#
# COMPACT_ATOMS: atom_id res chain seq x y z
N MET A 1 17.06 -9.14 2.55
CA MET A 1 17.49 -8.84 3.94
C MET A 1 18.73 -9.62 4.35
N LEU A 2 18.75 -10.96 4.22
CA LEU A 2 19.93 -11.80 4.52
C LEU A 2 21.25 -11.25 3.97
N ILE A 3 21.31 -10.95 2.67
CA ILE A 3 22.53 -10.44 2.00
C ILE A 3 22.97 -9.07 2.55
N TRP A 4 22.02 -8.21 2.93
CA TRP A 4 22.29 -6.86 3.45
C TRP A 4 22.97 -6.90 4.83
N LEU A 5 22.58 -7.84 5.69
CA LEU A 5 23.15 -7.96 7.04
C LEU A 5 24.49 -8.72 7.05
N SER A 6 24.78 -9.46 5.98
CA SER A 6 25.99 -10.28 5.85
C SER A 6 27.15 -9.58 5.16
N VAL A 7 27.06 -8.28 4.84
CA VAL A 7 28.16 -7.56 4.18
C VAL A 7 29.36 -7.33 5.13
N PRO A 8 30.61 -7.40 4.64
CA PRO A 8 31.77 -7.09 5.44
C PRO A 8 31.70 -5.64 5.94
N PRO A 9 32.27 -5.34 7.13
CA PRO A 9 32.36 -3.97 7.60
C PRO A 9 33.22 -3.15 6.62
N HIS A 10 32.85 -1.88 6.42
CA HIS A 10 33.59 -1.01 5.53
C HIS A 10 34.98 -0.66 6.14
N PRO A 11 36.10 -0.83 5.41
CA PRO A 11 37.45 -0.69 5.97
C PRO A 11 37.73 0.66 6.64
N LEU A 12 37.21 1.76 6.09
CA LEU A 12 37.39 3.11 6.66
C LEU A 12 36.87 3.23 8.10
N TYR A 13 35.87 2.45 8.50
CA TYR A 13 35.30 2.50 9.85
C TYR A 13 35.87 1.41 10.77
N GLN A 14 36.87 0.66 10.31
CA GLN A 14 37.56 -0.40 11.07
C GLN A 14 39.08 -0.16 11.13
N GLY A 15 39.53 1.09 10.96
CA GLY A 15 40.94 1.46 11.06
C GLY A 15 41.75 1.38 9.76
N GLY A 16 41.10 1.21 8.60
CA GLY A 16 41.76 1.19 7.30
C GLY A 16 42.19 -0.21 6.84
N LEU A 17 43.02 -0.28 5.80
CA LEU A 17 43.56 -1.52 5.20
C LEU A 17 45.03 -1.75 5.60
N ASP A 18 45.39 -1.44 6.85
CA ASP A 18 46.75 -1.65 7.35
C ASP A 18 47.04 -3.15 7.52
N LYS A 19 48.32 -3.51 7.67
CA LYS A 19 48.77 -4.91 7.72
C LYS A 19 48.22 -5.71 8.91
N ASP A 20 47.76 -5.04 9.97
CA ASP A 20 47.17 -5.64 11.17
C ASP A 20 45.63 -5.67 11.13
N CYS A 21 45.05 -5.52 9.94
CA CYS A 21 43.61 -5.39 9.76
C CYS A 21 42.90 -6.75 9.82
N HIS A 22 42.20 -7.00 10.92
CA HIS A 22 41.41 -8.23 11.20
C HIS A 22 40.00 -8.21 10.60
N LEU A 23 39.78 -7.53 9.46
CA LEU A 23 38.46 -7.38 8.83
C LEU A 23 37.75 -8.71 8.61
N PHE A 24 38.49 -9.73 8.19
CA PHE A 24 37.93 -11.06 7.98
C PHE A 24 37.46 -11.69 9.30
N ASP A 25 38.25 -11.60 10.37
CA ASP A 25 37.90 -12.17 11.67
C ASP A 25 36.68 -11.46 12.26
N ILE A 26 36.63 -10.12 12.19
CA ILE A 26 35.48 -9.31 12.61
C ILE A 26 34.24 -9.66 11.80
N TRP A 27 34.38 -9.78 10.48
CA TRP A 27 33.26 -10.16 9.62
C TRP A 27 32.76 -11.57 9.93
N LYS A 28 33.67 -12.54 10.11
CA LYS A 28 33.35 -13.92 10.45
C LYS A 28 32.67 -14.02 11.81
N GLU A 29 33.14 -13.27 12.81
CA GLU A 29 32.48 -13.16 14.11
C GLU A 29 31.05 -12.61 13.97
N ARG A 30 30.87 -11.55 13.18
CA ARG A 30 29.53 -11.01 12.88
C ARG A 30 28.64 -12.04 12.21
N LEU A 31 29.15 -12.79 11.23
CA LEU A 31 28.37 -13.85 10.56
C LEU A 31 27.99 -14.97 11.51
N ASN A 32 28.90 -15.40 12.40
CA ASN A 32 28.64 -16.45 13.39
C ASN A 32 27.57 -16.03 14.42
N ASN A 33 27.43 -14.73 14.68
CA ASN A 33 26.44 -14.18 15.61
C ASN A 33 25.22 -13.58 14.91
N LEU A 34 25.19 -13.55 13.57
CA LEU A 34 24.11 -12.94 12.82
C LEU A 34 22.87 -13.83 12.92
N ILE A 35 21.82 -13.29 13.53
CA ILE A 35 20.47 -13.85 13.41
C ILE A 35 19.72 -12.99 12.39
N PRO A 36 19.37 -13.54 11.21
CA PRO A 36 18.66 -12.79 10.18
C PRO A 36 17.30 -12.27 10.68
N LEU A 37 16.91 -11.06 10.30
CA LEU A 37 15.65 -10.46 10.75
C LEU A 37 14.42 -11.28 10.31
N ASP A 38 14.49 -11.88 9.12
CA ASP A 38 13.47 -12.76 8.58
C ASP A 38 13.22 -14.00 9.45
N TYR A 39 14.22 -14.49 10.20
CA TYR A 39 14.01 -15.54 11.19
C TYR A 39 13.02 -15.12 12.27
N TYR A 40 13.16 -13.90 12.80
CA TYR A 40 12.23 -13.35 13.78
C TYR A 40 10.85 -13.12 13.15
N TRP A 41 10.79 -12.52 11.96
CA TRP A 41 9.51 -12.22 11.30
C TRP A 41 8.71 -13.47 10.97
N ILE A 42 9.35 -14.53 10.49
CA ILE A 42 8.69 -15.81 10.17
C ILE A 42 8.17 -16.50 11.44
N LYS A 43 8.81 -16.29 12.60
CA LYS A 43 8.33 -16.80 13.89
C LYS A 43 7.10 -16.04 14.41
N HIS A 44 6.98 -14.76 14.05
CA HIS A 44 5.90 -13.88 14.49
C HIS A 44 4.87 -13.67 13.36
N GLN A 45 4.22 -14.75 12.90
CA GLN A 45 3.23 -14.66 11.80
C GLN A 45 1.92 -13.97 12.20
N ASN A 46 1.67 -13.83 13.50
CA ASN A 46 0.50 -13.17 14.05
C ASN A 46 0.86 -11.77 14.54
N ARG A 47 -0.13 -10.89 14.68
CA ARG A 47 0.02 -9.57 15.31
C ARG A 47 0.13 -9.71 16.84
N ASP A 48 1.23 -10.27 17.30
CA ASP A 48 1.51 -10.51 18.70
C ASP A 48 2.27 -9.34 19.36
N GLN A 49 2.83 -9.57 20.56
CA GLN A 49 3.59 -8.57 21.31
C GLN A 49 4.82 -8.05 20.55
N TYR A 50 5.45 -8.88 19.71
CA TYR A 50 6.63 -8.49 18.95
C TYR A 50 6.31 -7.30 18.03
N TRP A 51 5.21 -7.38 17.28
CA TRP A 51 4.80 -6.31 16.37
C TRP A 51 4.14 -5.12 17.07
N ARG A 52 3.37 -5.36 18.15
CA ARG A 52 2.75 -4.28 18.92
C ARG A 52 3.75 -3.29 19.49
N HIS A 53 4.89 -3.80 19.99
CA HIS A 53 5.90 -2.95 20.61
C HIS A 53 6.41 -1.83 19.69
N GLY A 54 6.62 -2.13 18.39
CA GLY A 54 7.14 -1.18 17.41
C GLY A 54 6.06 -0.44 16.61
N SER A 55 4.77 -0.70 16.86
CA SER A 55 3.70 -0.09 16.07
C SER A 55 3.29 1.26 16.65
N ILE A 56 3.26 2.28 15.81
CA ILE A 56 2.77 3.61 16.18
C ILE A 56 1.24 3.66 16.29
N CYS A 57 0.53 2.68 15.72
CA CYS A 57 -0.93 2.65 15.77
C CYS A 57 -1.51 2.21 17.13
N GLU A 58 -0.66 1.85 18.09
CA GLU A 58 -1.11 1.56 19.45
C GLU A 58 -1.56 2.85 20.16
N ASP A 59 -0.86 3.96 19.93
CA ASP A 59 -1.16 5.23 20.58
C ASP A 59 -0.50 6.42 19.83
N TYR A 60 -1.26 7.03 18.93
CA TYR A 60 -0.81 8.20 18.16
C TYR A 60 -0.58 9.43 19.04
N SER A 61 -1.23 9.52 20.21
CA SER A 61 -1.16 10.69 21.09
C SER A 61 0.23 10.88 21.71
N LYS A 62 1.05 9.83 21.75
CA LYS A 62 2.45 9.89 22.19
C LYS A 62 3.35 10.71 21.26
N ILE A 63 2.91 11.01 20.05
CA ILE A 63 3.66 11.80 19.07
C ILE A 63 3.23 13.26 19.21
N SER A 64 4.04 14.05 19.92
CA SER A 64 3.78 15.47 20.15
C SER A 64 4.65 16.42 19.30
N CYS A 65 5.64 15.89 18.59
CA CYS A 65 6.52 16.68 17.73
C CYS A 65 5.91 16.90 16.34
N PRO A 66 6.29 17.99 15.64
CA PRO A 66 5.91 18.19 14.25
C PRO A 66 6.36 17.01 13.36
N VAL A 67 5.47 16.51 12.49
CA VAL A 67 5.76 15.38 11.59
C VAL A 67 5.60 15.74 10.11
N LEU A 68 6.68 15.58 9.34
CA LEU A 68 6.66 15.59 7.87
C LEU A 68 6.63 14.15 7.36
N LEU A 69 5.54 13.80 6.67
CA LEU A 69 5.32 12.48 6.08
C LEU A 69 5.61 12.54 4.58
N ILE A 70 6.43 11.62 4.08
CA ILE A 70 6.81 11.52 2.68
C ILE A 70 6.57 10.09 2.22
N GLY A 71 5.91 9.91 1.08
CA GLY A 71 5.66 8.58 0.53
C GLY A 71 5.45 8.60 -0.98
N GLY A 72 5.31 7.41 -1.56
CA GLY A 72 5.09 7.24 -2.99
C GLY A 72 3.99 6.21 -3.27
N PHE A 73 3.26 6.37 -4.38
CA PHE A 73 2.20 5.42 -4.75
C PHE A 73 2.73 4.05 -5.17
N ALA A 74 3.94 3.97 -5.73
CA ALA A 74 4.59 2.71 -6.09
C ALA A 74 5.38 2.07 -4.93
N ASP A 75 5.31 2.68 -3.74
CA ASP A 75 5.91 2.18 -2.51
C ASP A 75 4.90 1.35 -1.69
N LEU A 76 5.39 0.29 -1.03
CA LEU A 76 4.57 -0.64 -0.24
C LEU A 76 3.92 0.00 1.00
N TYR A 77 4.49 1.10 1.52
CA TYR A 77 4.09 1.74 2.77
C TYR A 77 3.16 2.95 2.58
N ASN A 78 2.64 3.14 1.36
CA ASN A 78 1.77 4.25 1.00
C ASN A 78 0.58 4.46 1.97
N SER A 79 -0.03 3.37 2.44
CA SER A 79 -1.18 3.41 3.35
C SER A 79 -0.82 3.99 4.71
N ALA A 80 0.40 3.78 5.22
CA ALA A 80 0.83 4.25 6.53
C ALA A 80 0.80 5.79 6.61
N ILE A 81 1.11 6.47 5.51
CA ILE A 81 1.09 7.94 5.43
C ILE A 81 -0.32 8.48 5.66
N PHE A 82 -1.31 7.93 4.96
CA PHE A 82 -2.71 8.31 5.11
C PHE A 82 -3.26 7.96 6.49
N ARG A 83 -2.86 6.81 7.06
CA ARG A 83 -3.26 6.42 8.42
C ARG A 83 -2.70 7.39 9.46
N LEU A 84 -1.41 7.76 9.34
CA LEU A 84 -0.76 8.71 10.24
C LEU A 84 -1.36 10.11 10.15
N ILE A 85 -1.46 10.66 8.94
CA ILE A 85 -1.92 12.04 8.79
C ILE A 85 -3.35 12.22 9.29
N ASN A 86 -4.20 11.19 9.21
CA ASN A 86 -5.56 11.28 9.75
C ASN A 86 -5.62 11.20 11.29
N GLN A 87 -4.68 10.51 11.94
CA GLN A 87 -4.74 10.23 13.38
C GLN A 87 -3.85 11.14 14.24
N LEU A 88 -2.77 11.69 13.70
CA LEU A 88 -1.86 12.58 14.45
C LEU A 88 -2.56 13.89 14.83
N GLU A 89 -2.39 14.38 16.06
CA GLU A 89 -2.93 15.68 16.49
C GLU A 89 -1.89 16.82 16.46
N CYS A 90 -0.61 16.46 16.37
CA CYS A 90 0.50 17.40 16.27
C CYS A 90 0.52 18.13 14.91
N PRO A 91 1.32 19.21 14.78
CA PRO A 91 1.58 19.81 13.47
C PRO A 91 2.09 18.75 12.49
N LYS A 92 1.47 18.67 11.32
CA LYS A 92 1.70 17.58 10.37
C LYS A 92 1.55 18.05 8.94
N ARG A 93 2.31 17.43 8.03
CA ARG A 93 2.17 17.60 6.59
C ARG A 93 2.51 16.28 5.90
N ALA A 94 1.82 15.96 4.81
CA ALA A 94 2.19 14.82 3.97
C ALA A 94 2.38 15.22 2.51
N ILE A 95 3.34 14.56 1.85
CA ILE A 95 3.60 14.66 0.42
C ILE A 95 3.68 13.24 -0.14
N LEU A 96 2.81 12.92 -1.09
CA LEU A 96 2.83 11.64 -1.79
C LEU A 96 3.02 11.85 -3.29
N GLY A 97 4.12 11.33 -3.82
CA GLY A 97 4.41 11.33 -5.25
C GLY A 97 4.12 9.99 -5.91
N PRO A 98 4.47 9.84 -7.20
CA PRO A 98 4.33 8.58 -7.93
C PRO A 98 5.42 7.55 -7.61
N TRP A 99 6.35 7.89 -6.72
CA TRP A 99 7.63 7.21 -6.46
C TRP A 99 7.51 5.79 -5.89
N GLY A 100 8.56 5.00 -6.10
CA GLY A 100 8.87 3.80 -5.33
C GLY A 100 9.66 4.09 -4.04
N HIS A 101 10.31 3.07 -3.50
CA HIS A 101 11.01 3.04 -2.21
C HIS A 101 12.38 3.74 -2.25
N GLN A 102 12.39 5.01 -2.61
CA GLN A 102 13.59 5.85 -2.69
C GLN A 102 13.26 7.32 -2.37
N TRP A 103 14.29 8.15 -2.19
CA TRP A 103 14.13 9.57 -1.87
C TRP A 103 13.44 10.33 -3.03
N PRO A 104 12.49 11.23 -2.76
CA PRO A 104 11.67 11.86 -3.81
C PRO A 104 12.43 12.68 -4.86
N ASP A 105 13.67 13.06 -4.59
CA ASP A 105 14.57 13.77 -5.50
C ASP A 105 15.29 12.84 -6.50
N ASP A 106 15.28 11.54 -6.27
CA ASP A 106 15.96 10.52 -7.10
C ASP A 106 15.06 9.31 -7.43
N ALA A 107 13.88 9.22 -6.81
CA ALA A 107 13.00 8.07 -6.97
C ALA A 107 12.25 8.10 -8.30
N TYR A 108 12.10 6.91 -8.87
CA TYR A 108 11.29 6.63 -10.04
C TYR A 108 10.00 5.93 -9.64
N PRO A 109 8.94 6.08 -10.44
CA PRO A 109 8.83 6.97 -11.59
C PRO A 109 8.71 8.43 -11.13
N GLY A 110 9.10 9.36 -12.00
CA GLY A 110 8.94 10.79 -11.78
C GLY A 110 7.47 11.26 -11.88
N PRO A 111 7.22 12.56 -11.65
CA PRO A 111 8.24 13.59 -11.46
C PRO A 111 8.87 13.57 -10.06
N GLN A 112 10.18 13.80 -10.00
CA GLN A 112 10.89 14.06 -8.75
C GLN A 112 10.57 15.47 -8.22
N ILE A 113 10.84 15.71 -6.94
CA ILE A 113 10.73 17.03 -6.31
C ILE A 113 12.04 17.44 -5.65
N GLY A 114 12.19 18.74 -5.35
CA GLY A 114 13.27 19.25 -4.52
C GLY A 114 13.11 18.84 -3.05
N PHE A 115 13.33 17.56 -2.73
CA PHE A 115 13.12 17.02 -1.38
C PHE A 115 14.00 17.69 -0.33
N LEU A 116 15.28 17.91 -0.64
CA LEU A 116 16.19 18.60 0.28
C LEU A 116 15.75 20.03 0.56
N GLN A 117 15.21 20.75 -0.44
CA GLN A 117 14.68 22.10 -0.24
C GLN A 117 13.43 22.06 0.66
N GLU A 118 12.55 21.07 0.49
CA GLU A 118 11.38 20.87 1.36
C GLU A 118 11.82 20.60 2.80
N LEU A 119 12.79 19.71 3.00
CA LEU A 119 13.30 19.33 4.31
C LEU A 119 13.98 20.49 5.02
N VAL A 120 14.84 21.25 4.33
CA VAL A 120 15.52 22.42 4.91
C VAL A 120 14.49 23.46 5.37
N GLN A 121 13.47 23.75 4.54
CA GLN A 121 12.44 24.71 4.93
C GLN A 121 11.62 24.22 6.14
N TRP A 122 11.28 22.92 6.20
CA TRP A 122 10.59 22.32 7.34
C TRP A 122 11.41 22.46 8.64
N LEU A 123 12.70 22.10 8.59
CA LEU A 123 13.60 22.15 9.74
C LEU A 123 13.86 23.60 10.19
N ASP A 124 14.06 24.53 9.25
CA ASP A 124 14.22 25.95 9.57
C ASP A 124 13.00 26.51 10.32
N TYR A 125 11.80 26.12 9.91
CA TYR A 125 10.56 26.56 10.55
C TYR A 125 10.38 25.94 11.95
N TYR A 126 10.39 24.61 12.06
CA TYR A 126 10.03 23.93 13.32
C TYR A 126 11.17 23.78 14.32
N ILE A 127 12.43 23.75 13.87
CA ILE A 127 13.59 23.59 14.76
C ILE A 127 14.25 24.94 15.04
N LYS A 128 14.43 25.78 14.01
CA LYS A 128 15.10 27.08 14.18
C LYS A 128 14.15 28.24 14.45
N GLY A 129 12.84 28.07 14.28
CA GLY A 129 11.85 29.12 14.47
C GLY A 129 11.92 30.23 13.41
N ILE A 130 12.48 29.95 12.23
CA ILE A 130 12.59 30.91 11.14
C ILE A 130 11.27 30.93 10.36
N ASP A 131 10.61 32.08 10.32
CA ASP A 131 9.45 32.26 9.44
C ASP A 131 9.91 32.39 7.97
N ASN A 132 9.93 31.26 7.29
CA ASN A 132 10.18 31.12 5.86
C ASN A 132 8.88 30.87 5.07
N GLY A 133 7.71 31.15 5.67
CA GLY A 133 6.40 30.90 5.09
C GLY A 133 5.95 29.44 5.08
N TYR A 134 6.71 28.50 5.65
CA TYR A 134 6.38 27.08 5.62
C TYR A 134 5.05 26.75 6.33
N GLY A 135 4.69 27.51 7.38
CA GLY A 135 3.41 27.38 8.07
C GLY A 135 2.18 27.62 7.18
N ASN A 136 2.34 28.23 6.00
CA ASN A 136 1.26 28.46 5.03
C ASN A 136 1.09 27.30 4.03
N LYS A 137 1.95 26.28 4.06
CA LYS A 137 1.85 25.15 3.16
C LYS A 137 0.63 24.28 3.49
N GLN A 138 0.07 23.68 2.44
CA GLN A 138 -1.08 22.78 2.54
C GLN A 138 -0.80 21.59 3.47
N ILE A 139 -1.84 21.01 4.08
CA ILE A 139 -1.64 19.87 4.98
C ILE A 139 -1.27 18.60 4.22
N LEU A 140 -1.74 18.46 2.97
CA LEU A 140 -1.50 17.29 2.14
C LEU A 140 -1.27 17.71 0.68
N SER A 141 -0.22 17.16 0.07
CA SER A 141 0.05 17.26 -1.37
C SER A 141 0.14 15.86 -1.97
N VAL A 142 -0.62 15.57 -3.02
CA VAL A 142 -0.67 14.26 -3.66
C VAL A 142 -0.52 14.40 -5.16
N PHE A 143 0.34 13.59 -5.77
CA PHE A 143 0.44 13.49 -7.22
C PHE A 143 -0.63 12.55 -7.76
N GLN A 144 -1.71 13.10 -8.29
CA GLN A 144 -2.77 12.32 -8.91
C GLN A 144 -2.26 11.69 -10.20
N LEU A 145 -2.26 10.37 -10.24
CA LEU A 145 -1.83 9.58 -11.39
C LEU A 145 -2.88 9.62 -12.51
N HIS A 146 -2.44 9.88 -13.73
CA HIS A 146 -3.25 9.60 -14.92
C HIS A 146 -3.11 8.12 -15.32
N PRO A 147 -4.12 7.53 -15.98
CA PRO A 147 -4.03 6.17 -16.49
C PRO A 147 -2.81 5.98 -17.41
N ASN A 148 -2.05 4.90 -17.20
CA ASN A 148 -0.80 4.64 -17.93
C ASN A 148 -1.03 3.91 -19.26
N ILE A 149 -1.92 4.44 -20.10
CA ILE A 149 -2.43 3.73 -21.29
C ILE A 149 -1.30 3.43 -22.29
N ASP A 150 -0.36 4.36 -22.45
CA ASP A 150 0.69 4.26 -23.47
C ASP A 150 1.97 3.52 -22.99
N GLU A 151 2.11 3.25 -21.68
CA GLU A 151 3.36 2.77 -21.07
C GLU A 151 3.12 1.63 -20.07
N LEU A 152 2.49 0.54 -20.50
CA LEU A 152 2.30 -0.67 -19.69
C LEU A 152 3.56 -1.53 -19.63
N HIS A 153 4.67 -0.92 -19.23
CA HIS A 153 5.98 -1.53 -19.08
C HIS A 153 6.33 -1.71 -17.60
N SER A 154 7.12 -2.73 -17.31
CA SER A 154 7.59 -2.98 -15.93
C SER A 154 8.60 -1.92 -15.47
N ILE A 155 9.20 -1.17 -16.39
CA ILE A 155 10.10 -0.06 -16.12
C ILE A 155 9.42 1.22 -16.59
N VAL A 156 9.15 2.14 -15.65
CA VAL A 156 8.47 3.42 -15.93
C VAL A 156 9.37 4.56 -15.46
N LYS A 157 9.66 5.50 -16.36
CA LYS A 157 10.51 6.66 -16.04
C LYS A 157 9.72 7.80 -15.42
N ASP A 158 8.56 8.11 -15.98
CA ASP A 158 7.73 9.22 -15.54
C ASP A 158 6.27 8.80 -15.54
N ARG A 159 5.51 9.26 -14.54
CA ARG A 159 4.05 9.12 -14.52
C ARG A 159 3.41 10.45 -14.89
N LYS A 160 2.55 10.41 -15.91
CA LYS A 160 1.65 11.51 -16.21
C LYS A 160 0.69 11.71 -15.05
N GLY A 161 0.40 12.97 -14.71
CA GLY A 161 -0.44 13.31 -13.58
C GLY A 161 -0.40 14.81 -13.27
N LYS A 162 -1.00 15.18 -12.13
CA LYS A 162 -1.00 16.55 -11.61
C LYS A 162 -0.90 16.54 -10.08
N TRP A 163 -0.24 17.54 -9.53
CA TRP A 163 -0.23 17.76 -8.08
C TRP A 163 -1.56 18.34 -7.63
N ILE A 164 -2.14 17.75 -6.59
CA ILE A 164 -3.33 18.21 -5.87
C ILE A 164 -2.91 18.57 -4.46
N HIS A 165 -3.35 19.74 -4.00
CA HIS A 165 -3.00 20.28 -2.69
C HIS A 165 -4.26 20.52 -1.86
N PHE A 166 -4.24 20.07 -0.61
CA PHE A 166 -5.37 20.14 0.29
C PHE A 166 -5.05 21.02 1.50
N ASN A 167 -5.87 22.04 1.76
CA ASN A 167 -5.74 22.86 2.97
C ASN A 167 -6.22 22.13 4.23
N SER A 168 -7.18 21.20 4.05
CA SER A 168 -7.73 20.33 5.09
C SER A 168 -7.74 18.89 4.59
N LEU A 169 -7.67 17.91 5.50
CA LEU A 169 -7.71 16.51 5.09
C LEU A 169 -9.07 16.19 4.45
N PRO A 170 -9.09 15.54 3.28
CA PRO A 170 -10.33 15.10 2.69
C PRO A 170 -10.96 14.04 3.60
N SER A 171 -12.26 14.20 3.87
CA SER A 171 -13.05 13.22 4.59
C SER A 171 -13.44 12.10 3.64
N TYR A 172 -12.89 10.91 3.84
CA TYR A 172 -13.33 9.67 3.20
C TYR A 172 -13.62 8.64 4.30
N PRO A 173 -14.51 7.66 4.05
CA PRO A 173 -14.76 6.57 4.99
C PRO A 173 -13.46 5.83 5.28
N TYR A 174 -12.83 6.18 6.39
CA TYR A 174 -11.72 5.41 6.91
C TYR A 174 -12.30 4.42 7.92
N GLU A 175 -12.70 3.24 7.44
CA GLU A 175 -13.03 2.13 8.32
C GLU A 175 -11.72 1.57 8.89
N HIS A 176 -11.26 2.19 9.98
CA HIS A 176 -10.14 1.67 10.75
C HIS A 176 -10.41 0.20 11.07
N PHE A 177 -9.50 -0.67 10.64
CA PHE A 177 -9.54 -2.11 10.90
C PHE A 177 -9.22 -2.44 12.38
N GLN A 178 -9.80 -1.71 13.33
CA GLN A 178 -9.94 -2.16 14.71
C GLN A 178 -11.24 -2.95 14.78
N ARG A 179 -11.13 -4.27 14.63
CA ARG A 179 -12.25 -5.23 14.70
C ARG A 179 -12.82 -5.44 16.11
N ASN A 180 -12.50 -4.55 17.04
CA ASN A 180 -13.18 -4.45 18.31
C ASN A 180 -13.87 -3.08 18.34
N ASP A 181 -15.14 -3.11 18.73
CA ASP A 181 -16.07 -1.99 18.70
C ASP A 181 -15.45 -0.64 19.11
N HIS A 182 -15.90 0.40 18.41
CA HIS A 182 -15.66 1.82 18.66
C HIS A 182 -14.39 2.41 18.07
N LEU A 183 -14.50 2.88 16.81
CA LEU A 183 -14.27 4.28 16.43
C LEU A 183 -14.70 4.49 14.97
N ILE A 184 -16.00 4.34 14.71
CA ILE A 184 -16.58 5.00 13.53
C ILE A 184 -16.73 6.46 13.93
N ASN A 185 -15.85 7.33 13.43
CA ASN A 185 -16.07 8.77 13.49
C ASN A 185 -17.27 9.09 12.58
N LYS A 186 -18.50 8.96 13.11
CA LYS A 186 -19.76 9.09 12.39
C LYS A 186 -20.07 10.50 11.87
N ASN A 187 -19.25 11.51 12.19
CA ASN A 187 -19.61 12.92 12.04
C ASN A 187 -18.62 13.77 11.25
N GLN A 188 -17.78 13.20 10.38
CA GLN A 188 -17.04 14.02 9.43
C GLN A 188 -17.85 14.20 8.14
N GLN A 189 -18.07 15.46 7.77
CA GLN A 189 -18.71 15.85 6.52
C GLN A 189 -17.89 15.26 5.37
N ILE A 190 -18.48 14.29 4.67
CA ILE A 190 -17.83 13.58 3.57
C ILE A 190 -17.88 14.48 2.34
N ASP A 191 -16.73 15.05 1.96
CA ASP A 191 -16.60 15.80 0.71
C ASP A 191 -16.38 14.88 -0.51
N THR A 192 -16.16 13.57 -0.28
CA THR A 192 -15.95 12.57 -1.33
C THR A 192 -17.16 11.66 -1.55
N LYS A 193 -17.70 11.61 -2.77
CA LYS A 193 -18.79 10.67 -3.08
C LYS A 193 -18.26 9.23 -3.12
N GLN A 194 -18.84 8.34 -2.29
CA GLN A 194 -18.57 6.90 -2.39
C GLN A 194 -19.27 6.31 -3.61
N ILE A 195 -18.54 5.49 -4.36
CA ILE A 195 -19.09 4.69 -5.46
C ILE A 195 -19.13 3.25 -5.00
N LYS A 196 -20.30 2.64 -5.06
CA LYS A 196 -20.51 1.25 -4.66
C LYS A 196 -20.91 0.42 -5.87
N TYR A 197 -20.19 -0.67 -6.08
CA TYR A 197 -20.53 -1.70 -7.05
C TYR A 197 -20.94 -2.98 -6.35
N TYR A 198 -21.91 -3.68 -6.93
CA TYR A 198 -22.34 -5.02 -6.57
C TYR A 198 -21.77 -6.02 -7.58
N LEU A 199 -21.34 -7.17 -7.07
CA LEU A 199 -20.89 -8.30 -7.89
C LEU A 199 -22.13 -9.06 -8.38
N SER A 200 -22.48 -8.85 -9.64
CA SER A 200 -23.46 -9.65 -10.41
C SER A 200 -22.72 -10.71 -11.23
N PHE A 201 -23.39 -11.69 -11.84
CA PHE A 201 -22.68 -12.70 -12.64
C PHE A 201 -21.83 -12.07 -13.76
N GLN A 202 -20.50 -12.10 -13.59
CA GLN A 202 -19.48 -11.51 -14.46
C GLN A 202 -19.60 -9.99 -14.69
N ARG A 203 -20.38 -9.26 -13.86
CA ARG A 203 -20.59 -7.82 -14.02
C ARG A 203 -20.52 -7.05 -12.71
N LEU A 204 -20.09 -5.80 -12.80
CA LEU A 204 -20.25 -4.80 -11.75
C LEU A 204 -21.48 -3.95 -12.04
N THR A 205 -22.35 -3.82 -11.05
CA THR A 205 -23.59 -3.02 -11.14
C THR A 205 -23.67 -2.01 -10.02
N THR A 206 -24.22 -0.83 -10.26
CA THR A 206 -24.41 0.21 -9.22
C THR A 206 -25.66 -0.02 -8.37
N GLU A 207 -26.56 -0.90 -8.84
CA GLU A 207 -27.79 -1.27 -8.17
C GLU A 207 -27.77 -2.76 -7.83
N PHE A 208 -28.29 -3.11 -6.66
CA PHE A 208 -28.38 -4.50 -6.24
C PHE A 208 -29.63 -5.14 -6.84
N ASN A 209 -29.45 -6.26 -7.55
CA ASN A 209 -30.56 -7.03 -8.11
C ASN A 209 -30.37 -8.52 -7.83
N LEU A 210 -31.33 -9.12 -7.11
CA LEU A 210 -31.31 -10.54 -6.75
C LEU A 210 -31.36 -11.47 -7.97
N ASN A 211 -31.97 -11.04 -9.07
CA ASN A 211 -32.09 -11.84 -10.29
C ASN A 211 -30.76 -11.98 -11.03
N ASP A 212 -29.83 -11.04 -10.81
CA ASP A 212 -28.51 -11.02 -11.45
C ASP A 212 -27.49 -11.90 -10.71
N LEU A 213 -27.89 -12.52 -9.61
CA LEU A 213 -27.10 -13.47 -8.82
C LEU A 213 -27.25 -14.92 -9.31
N ASN A 214 -27.49 -15.15 -10.60
CA ASN A 214 -27.54 -16.49 -11.17
C ASN A 214 -26.28 -16.77 -11.99
N PRO A 215 -25.44 -17.76 -11.61
CA PRO A 215 -25.57 -18.67 -10.48
C PRO A 215 -25.30 -17.98 -9.12
N LYS A 216 -25.97 -18.46 -8.07
CA LYS A 216 -25.86 -17.90 -6.70
C LYS A 216 -24.52 -18.19 -6.01
N LYS A 217 -23.79 -19.18 -6.52
CA LYS A 217 -22.46 -19.59 -6.03
C LYS A 217 -21.57 -19.80 -7.25
N ILE A 218 -20.37 -19.24 -7.19
CA ILE A 218 -19.31 -19.44 -8.18
C ILE A 218 -18.15 -20.09 -7.44
N SER A 219 -17.69 -21.23 -7.93
CA SER A 219 -16.48 -21.89 -7.40
C SER A 219 -15.33 -21.58 -8.35
N PHE A 220 -14.23 -21.08 -7.81
CA PHE A 220 -13.08 -20.65 -8.58
C PHE A 220 -11.79 -20.89 -7.79
N LEU A 221 -10.76 -21.39 -8.45
CA LEU A 221 -9.42 -21.52 -7.92
C LEU A 221 -8.44 -21.08 -9.02
N SER A 222 -7.71 -19.99 -8.77
CA SER A 222 -6.67 -19.53 -9.68
C SER A 222 -5.39 -20.35 -9.53
N PRO A 223 -4.56 -20.46 -10.58
CA PRO A 223 -3.17 -20.88 -10.45
C PRO A 223 -2.40 -20.01 -9.44
N GLN A 224 -1.35 -20.58 -8.83
CA GLN A 224 -0.53 -19.88 -7.85
C GLN A 224 0.27 -18.72 -8.47
N GLU A 225 0.59 -18.81 -9.76
CA GLU A 225 1.29 -17.78 -10.52
C GLU A 225 0.39 -16.65 -11.03
N THR A 226 -0.91 -16.67 -10.75
CA THR A 226 -1.78 -15.52 -11.06
C THR A 226 -1.31 -14.31 -10.28
N SER A 227 -1.33 -13.15 -10.93
CA SER A 227 -0.84 -11.83 -10.46
C SER A 227 0.65 -11.53 -10.67
N LEU A 228 1.39 -12.36 -11.41
CA LEU A 228 2.79 -12.04 -11.75
C LEU A 228 2.93 -10.75 -12.57
N SER A 229 1.89 -10.34 -13.31
CA SER A 229 1.88 -9.10 -14.08
C SER A 229 1.57 -7.87 -13.22
N SER A 230 1.20 -8.04 -11.94
CA SER A 230 0.86 -6.93 -11.03
C SER A 230 2.05 -6.11 -10.54
N GLY A 231 3.28 -6.43 -10.96
CA GLY A 231 4.48 -5.73 -10.52
C GLY A 231 4.90 -6.09 -9.10
N ASN A 232 6.05 -5.59 -8.68
CA ASN A 232 6.61 -5.86 -7.36
C ASN A 232 5.75 -5.24 -6.24
N LEU A 233 5.74 -5.88 -5.07
CA LEU A 233 5.08 -5.33 -3.88
C LEU A 233 5.81 -4.09 -3.36
N LEU A 234 7.14 -4.11 -3.40
CA LEU A 234 7.99 -2.98 -3.08
C LEU A 234 8.74 -2.58 -4.35
N GLY A 235 8.26 -1.56 -5.05
CA GLY A 235 9.06 -0.97 -6.12
C GLY A 235 10.23 -0.23 -5.50
N TRP A 236 11.47 -0.52 -5.91
CA TRP A 236 12.67 0.10 -5.37
C TRP A 236 12.84 1.55 -5.81
N GLY A 237 12.08 1.97 -6.82
CA GLY A 237 12.13 3.34 -7.33
C GLY A 237 13.43 3.66 -8.07
N ASN A 238 14.07 2.65 -8.65
CA ASN A 238 15.24 2.83 -9.52
C ASN A 238 14.81 2.78 -10.99
N ILE A 239 15.37 3.68 -11.81
CA ILE A 239 15.02 3.84 -13.24
C ILE A 239 15.15 2.55 -14.09
N ASN A 240 15.94 1.58 -13.65
CA ASN A 240 16.16 0.33 -14.39
C ASN A 240 15.50 -0.88 -13.72
N SER A 241 14.71 -0.68 -12.65
CA SER A 241 14.06 -1.79 -11.94
C SER A 241 12.70 -2.11 -12.57
N PRO A 242 12.44 -3.38 -12.94
CA PRO A 242 11.18 -3.80 -13.53
C PRO A 242 10.11 -3.99 -12.45
N ASP A 243 9.78 -2.92 -11.72
CA ASP A 243 8.95 -2.95 -10.54
C ASP A 243 7.46 -2.73 -10.81
N HIS A 244 7.11 -2.12 -11.95
CA HIS A 244 5.76 -1.66 -12.23
C HIS A 244 4.84 -2.75 -12.79
N PRO A 245 3.53 -2.66 -12.52
CA PRO A 245 2.56 -3.52 -13.17
C PRO A 245 2.57 -3.30 -14.68
N ILE A 246 2.49 -4.41 -15.42
CA ILE A 246 2.24 -4.40 -16.86
C ILE A 246 0.74 -4.61 -17.13
N ASP A 247 0.38 -4.83 -18.40
CA ASP A 247 -0.99 -5.16 -18.76
C ASP A 247 -1.50 -6.40 -17.99
N GLN A 248 -2.69 -6.27 -17.39
CA GLN A 248 -3.29 -7.25 -16.52
C GLN A 248 -4.09 -8.34 -17.27
N ARG A 249 -4.27 -8.24 -18.59
CA ARG A 249 -5.09 -9.18 -19.37
C ARG A 249 -4.74 -10.66 -19.18
N GLU A 250 -3.45 -10.99 -19.05
CA GLU A 250 -3.03 -12.36 -18.80
C GLU A 250 -3.54 -12.88 -17.44
N ASP A 251 -3.44 -12.04 -16.40
CA ASP A 251 -3.94 -12.37 -15.07
C ASP A 251 -5.47 -12.37 -15.02
N ASP A 252 -6.12 -11.53 -15.83
CA ASP A 252 -7.58 -11.50 -15.96
C ASP A 252 -8.10 -12.82 -16.55
N GLY A 253 -7.42 -13.37 -17.56
CA GLY A 253 -7.73 -14.70 -18.11
C GLY A 253 -7.59 -15.86 -17.10
N ARG A 254 -6.89 -15.63 -15.98
CA ARG A 254 -6.70 -16.58 -14.87
C ARG A 254 -7.46 -16.17 -13.60
N SER A 255 -8.37 -15.21 -13.70
CA SER A 255 -9.14 -14.64 -12.58
C SER A 255 -10.64 -14.77 -12.80
N LEU A 256 -11.41 -14.66 -11.71
CA LEU A 256 -12.84 -14.42 -11.79
C LEU A 256 -13.09 -12.92 -11.92
N CYS A 257 -13.45 -12.48 -13.13
CA CYS A 257 -13.60 -11.06 -13.46
C CYS A 257 -15.05 -10.58 -13.38
N PHE A 258 -15.21 -9.33 -12.94
CA PHE A 258 -16.47 -8.60 -12.90
C PHE A 258 -16.23 -7.22 -13.52
N GLU A 259 -16.93 -6.90 -14.59
CA GLU A 259 -16.74 -5.66 -15.34
C GLU A 259 -18.00 -4.79 -15.31
N SER A 260 -17.85 -3.48 -15.17
CA SER A 260 -18.99 -2.56 -15.30
C SER A 260 -19.37 -2.37 -16.77
N LEU A 261 -20.49 -1.70 -17.02
CA LEU A 261 -20.66 -1.03 -18.30
C LEU A 261 -19.61 0.08 -18.45
N PRO A 262 -19.34 0.54 -19.69
CA PRO A 262 -18.51 1.71 -19.92
C PRO A 262 -18.94 2.87 -19.03
N LEU A 263 -17.95 3.56 -18.46
CA LEU A 263 -18.19 4.68 -17.58
C LEU A 263 -18.66 5.88 -18.40
N ASN A 264 -19.75 6.53 -17.97
CA ASN A 264 -20.31 7.68 -18.69
C ASN A 264 -19.62 9.02 -18.34
N HIS A 265 -18.75 9.02 -17.34
CA HIS A 265 -18.02 10.18 -16.83
C HIS A 265 -16.65 9.75 -16.31
N ASP A 266 -15.70 10.68 -16.33
CA ASP A 266 -14.40 10.49 -15.69
C ASP A 266 -14.56 10.51 -14.16
N TYR A 267 -13.83 9.63 -13.48
CA TYR A 267 -13.79 9.57 -12.03
C TYR A 267 -12.38 9.83 -11.53
N GLU A 268 -12.26 10.79 -10.61
CA GLU A 268 -11.05 10.96 -9.81
C GLU A 268 -11.21 10.15 -8.52
N LEU A 269 -10.34 9.16 -8.33
CA LEU A 269 -10.41 8.25 -7.18
C LEU A 269 -9.38 8.67 -6.12
N PHE A 270 -9.82 8.76 -4.87
CA PHE A 270 -8.97 9.07 -3.74
C PHE A 270 -9.45 8.33 -2.48
N GLY A 271 -8.53 7.64 -1.80
CA GLY A 271 -8.81 6.89 -0.58
C GLY A 271 -8.48 5.40 -0.70
N PHE A 272 -9.14 4.58 0.13
CA PHE A 272 -8.89 3.16 0.25
C PHE A 272 -10.06 2.36 -0.33
N PRO A 273 -9.92 1.76 -1.53
CA PRO A 273 -10.98 0.91 -2.06
C PRO A 273 -11.12 -0.34 -1.18
N THR A 274 -12.35 -0.84 -1.04
CA THR A 274 -12.67 -1.96 -0.16
C THR A 274 -13.55 -2.96 -0.87
N VAL A 275 -13.51 -4.20 -0.41
CA VAL A 275 -14.34 -5.28 -0.95
C VAL A 275 -15.07 -5.99 0.18
N LYS A 276 -16.33 -6.36 -0.08
CA LYS A 276 -17.20 -7.07 0.86
C LYS A 276 -17.78 -8.31 0.20
N LEU A 277 -17.45 -9.49 0.70
CA LEU A 277 -17.75 -10.77 0.07
C LEU A 277 -18.46 -11.73 1.02
N ASN A 278 -19.26 -12.62 0.44
CA ASN A 278 -19.69 -13.85 1.09
C ASN A 278 -18.87 -14.99 0.48
N LEU A 279 -18.17 -15.77 1.32
CA LEU A 279 -17.18 -16.74 0.88
C LEU A 279 -17.40 -18.09 1.57
N SER A 280 -16.98 -19.17 0.91
CA SER A 280 -16.85 -20.51 1.48
C SER A 280 -15.58 -21.15 0.93
N SER A 281 -14.89 -21.97 1.72
CA SER A 281 -13.67 -22.67 1.30
C SER A 281 -13.84 -24.17 1.48
N ASN A 282 -13.33 -24.97 0.55
CA ASN A 282 -13.24 -26.42 0.70
C ASN A 282 -12.00 -26.86 1.53
N SER A 283 -11.25 -25.89 2.07
CA SER A 283 -10.04 -26.08 2.88
C SER A 283 -10.10 -25.20 4.13
N GLN A 284 -9.39 -25.62 5.18
CA GLN A 284 -9.26 -24.87 6.44
C GLN A 284 -8.41 -23.60 6.28
N ASN A 285 -7.62 -23.51 5.21
CA ASN A 285 -6.80 -22.35 4.87
C ASN A 285 -7.14 -21.85 3.47
N GLY A 286 -7.02 -20.54 3.24
CA GLY A 286 -7.21 -19.98 1.91
C GLY A 286 -6.72 -18.53 1.85
N LEU A 287 -6.41 -18.10 0.63
CA LEU A 287 -6.02 -16.74 0.30
C LEU A 287 -7.00 -16.22 -0.74
N ILE A 288 -7.40 -14.97 -0.61
CA ILE A 288 -8.10 -14.24 -1.66
C ILE A 288 -7.26 -13.03 -2.06
N TYR A 289 -7.09 -12.86 -3.36
CA TYR A 289 -6.41 -11.72 -3.96
C TYR A 289 -7.39 -11.01 -4.89
N VAL A 290 -7.56 -9.72 -4.70
CA VAL A 290 -8.50 -8.89 -5.45
C VAL A 290 -7.73 -7.77 -6.12
N ARG A 291 -8.03 -7.54 -7.40
CA ARG A 291 -7.49 -6.43 -8.19
C ARG A 291 -8.63 -5.52 -8.61
N LEU A 292 -8.42 -4.21 -8.46
CA LEU A 292 -9.21 -3.19 -9.12
C LEU A 292 -8.41 -2.73 -10.34
N CYS A 293 -8.96 -2.97 -11.53
CA CYS A 293 -8.37 -2.58 -12.80
C CYS A 293 -9.24 -1.56 -13.52
N MET A 294 -8.61 -0.66 -14.26
CA MET A 294 -9.26 0.18 -15.27
C MET A 294 -9.07 -0.46 -16.63
N ILE A 295 -10.15 -0.65 -17.37
CA ILE A 295 -10.11 -1.15 -18.75
C ILE A 295 -10.13 0.06 -19.69
N GLU A 296 -9.13 0.17 -20.57
CA GLU A 296 -9.12 1.22 -21.58
C GLU A 296 -9.86 0.77 -22.84
N GLU A 297 -10.79 1.59 -23.32
CA GLU A 297 -11.75 1.20 -24.36
C GLU A 297 -11.09 0.85 -25.71
N LYS A 298 -10.12 1.65 -26.18
CA LYS A 298 -9.57 1.51 -27.54
C LYS A 298 -8.62 0.34 -27.71
N SER A 299 -7.74 0.15 -26.74
CA SER A 299 -6.71 -0.89 -26.71
C SER A 299 -7.17 -2.16 -26.00
N SER A 300 -8.28 -2.07 -25.24
CA SER A 300 -8.74 -3.11 -24.31
C SER A 300 -7.69 -3.50 -23.28
N SER A 301 -6.73 -2.61 -22.99
CA SER A 301 -5.70 -2.87 -21.99
C SER A 301 -6.29 -2.83 -20.59
N SER A 302 -5.83 -3.74 -19.73
CA SER A 302 -6.26 -3.81 -18.33
C SER A 302 -5.17 -3.24 -17.43
N ILE A 303 -5.47 -2.15 -16.73
CA ILE A 303 -4.49 -1.34 -16.00
C ILE A 303 -4.76 -1.48 -14.51
N LEU A 304 -3.78 -1.98 -13.76
CA LEU A 304 -3.91 -2.12 -12.31
C LEU A 304 -4.02 -0.74 -11.63
N ILE A 305 -5.07 -0.54 -10.85
CA ILE A 305 -5.27 0.68 -10.03
C ILE A 305 -4.93 0.39 -8.57
N SER A 306 -5.42 -0.73 -8.05
CA SER A 306 -5.08 -1.18 -6.69
C SER A 306 -5.31 -2.68 -6.53
N ARG A 307 -4.71 -3.27 -5.52
CA ARG A 307 -4.84 -4.70 -5.21
C ARG A 307 -4.90 -4.92 -3.71
N GLY A 308 -5.36 -6.08 -3.28
CA GLY A 308 -5.31 -6.49 -1.89
C GLY A 308 -5.32 -7.99 -1.73
N ILE A 309 -4.71 -8.46 -0.64
CA ILE A 309 -4.67 -9.86 -0.27
C ILE A 309 -5.27 -10.04 1.13
N LEU A 310 -6.05 -11.09 1.30
CA LEU A 310 -6.54 -11.52 2.60
C LEU A 310 -6.26 -13.01 2.78
N ASN A 311 -5.47 -13.34 3.81
CA ASN A 311 -5.45 -14.69 4.37
C ASN A 311 -6.78 -14.90 5.11
N LEU A 312 -7.58 -15.84 4.63
CA LEU A 312 -8.93 -16.07 5.13
C LEU A 312 -8.92 -16.53 6.59
N THR A 313 -7.85 -17.11 7.11
CA THR A 313 -7.76 -17.45 8.55
C THR A 313 -7.66 -16.22 9.45
N HIS A 314 -7.21 -15.08 8.89
CA HIS A 314 -7.10 -13.81 9.59
C HIS A 314 -8.31 -12.88 9.34
N TYR A 315 -9.38 -13.37 8.70
CA TYR A 315 -10.56 -12.55 8.38
C TYR A 315 -11.34 -12.03 9.60
N LYS A 316 -11.05 -12.53 10.80
CA LYS A 316 -11.55 -12.00 12.07
C LYS A 316 -10.48 -11.34 12.92
N SER A 317 -9.27 -11.90 12.98
CA SER A 317 -8.19 -11.33 13.78
C SER A 317 -6.83 -11.67 13.18
N HIS A 318 -5.94 -10.68 13.16
CA HIS A 318 -4.52 -10.92 12.85
C HIS A 318 -3.74 -11.40 14.09
N GLU A 319 -4.26 -11.18 15.30
CA GLU A 319 -3.64 -11.65 16.56
C GLU A 319 -4.00 -13.11 16.85
N HIS A 320 -5.25 -13.49 16.57
CA HIS A 320 -5.79 -14.82 16.83
C HIS A 320 -6.44 -15.39 15.54
N PRO A 321 -5.64 -15.74 14.52
CA PRO A 321 -6.18 -16.38 13.32
C PRO A 321 -6.82 -17.73 13.67
N GLN A 322 -7.88 -18.08 12.95
CA GLN A 322 -8.59 -19.34 13.14
C GLN A 322 -8.72 -20.07 11.81
N PRO A 323 -8.57 -21.41 11.80
CA PRO A 323 -8.86 -22.19 10.61
C PRO A 323 -10.33 -22.03 10.22
N LEU A 324 -10.61 -22.10 8.92
CA LEU A 324 -11.98 -22.12 8.40
C LEU A 324 -12.62 -23.49 8.66
N ASN A 325 -13.91 -23.51 8.91
CA ASN A 325 -14.73 -24.69 8.76
C ASN A 325 -15.00 -24.91 7.26
N ILE A 326 -14.78 -26.15 6.82
CA ILE A 326 -14.96 -26.53 5.41
C ILE A 326 -16.43 -26.32 5.00
N ASP A 327 -16.62 -25.67 3.86
CA ASP A 327 -17.90 -25.35 3.21
C ASP A 327 -18.86 -24.44 4.01
N GLU A 328 -18.44 -23.91 5.15
CA GLU A 328 -19.18 -22.87 5.87
C GLU A 328 -19.23 -21.57 5.06
N ILE A 329 -20.39 -20.89 5.07
CA ILE A 329 -20.56 -19.58 4.43
C ILE A 329 -20.22 -18.47 5.42
N TYR A 330 -19.07 -17.84 5.20
CA TYR A 330 -18.64 -16.63 5.88
C TYR A 330 -19.27 -15.42 5.21
N LYS A 331 -20.20 -14.76 5.90
CA LYS A 331 -20.88 -13.58 5.38
C LYS A 331 -20.09 -12.30 5.68
N TYR A 332 -20.15 -11.35 4.75
CA TYR A 332 -19.66 -9.99 4.94
C TYR A 332 -18.18 -9.89 5.28
N VAL A 333 -17.37 -10.81 4.75
CA VAL A 333 -15.90 -10.73 4.82
C VAL A 333 -15.47 -9.46 4.12
N PHE A 334 -14.85 -8.55 4.86
CA PHE A 334 -14.51 -7.20 4.42
C PHE A 334 -13.02 -6.95 4.60
N PHE A 335 -12.38 -6.36 3.58
CA PHE A 335 -10.99 -5.92 3.64
C PHE A 335 -10.69 -4.80 2.63
N GLU A 336 -9.64 -4.03 2.94
CA GLU A 336 -9.07 -2.99 2.07
C GLU A 336 -8.27 -3.64 0.93
N ILE A 337 -8.40 -3.10 -0.28
CA ILE A 337 -7.55 -3.44 -1.42
C ILE A 337 -6.59 -2.27 -1.67
N VAL A 338 -5.54 -2.22 -0.87
CA VAL A 338 -4.59 -1.10 -0.80
C VAL A 338 -3.17 -1.67 -0.71
N LEU A 339 -2.57 -1.92 -1.88
CA LEU A 339 -1.20 -2.40 -2.10
C LEU A 339 -0.72 -1.95 -3.49
#